data_AF-A0A925EH80-F1
#
_entry.id   AF-A0A925EH80-F1
#
_cell.length_a   1.000
_cell.length_b   1.000
_cell.length_c   1.000
_cell.angle_alpha   90.00
_cell.angle_beta   90.00
_cell.angle_gamma   90.00
#
_symmetry.space_group_name_H-M   'P 1'
#
loop_
_entity.id
_entity.type
_entity.pdbx_description
1 polymer ?
#
loop_
_entity_poly.entity_id
_entity_poly.type
_entity_poly.pdbx_seq_one_letter_code
_entity_poly.pdbx_strand_id
1 'polypeptide(L)' 'MEQPTYMDPVCGMQVTPESAAAQSDYQGVTYYFCCDADRQEFDRNPENYLTQKQNTLQ' A
#
# COMPACT_ATOMS: atom_id res chain seq x y z
N MET A 1 20.58 7.20 6.87
CA MET A 1 19.78 7.02 5.65
C MET A 1 18.38 6.70 6.13
N GLU A 2 17.48 7.68 6.14
CA GLU A 2 16.10 7.47 6.54
C GLU A 2 15.37 6.95 5.31
N GLN A 3 14.95 5.70 5.34
CA GLN A 3 14.22 5.11 4.22
C GLN A 3 12.75 5.52 4.30
N PRO A 4 12.12 5.87 3.17
CA PRO A 4 10.69 6.14 3.18
C PRO A 4 9.93 4.88 3.59
N THR A 5 9.05 5.03 4.58
CA THR A 5 8.08 4.00 4.94
C THR A 5 6.79 4.24 4.16
N TYR A 6 6.21 3.15 3.67
CA TYR A 6 4.95 3.11 2.94
C TYR A 6 3.91 2.44 3.84
N MET A 7 2.67 2.89 3.74
CA MET A 7 1.57 2.31 4.50
C MET A 7 0.78 1.37 3.61
N ASP A 8 0.75 0.10 4.01
CA ASP A 8 -0.09 -0.95 3.42
C ASP A 8 -1.55 -0.47 3.44
N PRO A 9 -2.19 -0.34 2.27
CA PRO A 9 -3.53 0.22 2.18
C PRO A 9 -4.64 -0.76 2.62
N VAL A 10 -4.32 -2.04 2.82
CA VAL A 10 -5.27 -3.08 3.26
C VAL A 10 -5.28 -3.17 4.80
N CYS A 11 -4.09 -3.35 5.41
CA CYS A 11 -3.99 -3.54 6.86
C CYS A 11 -3.56 -2.28 7.63
N GLY A 12 -3.07 -1.24 6.95
CA GLY A 12 -2.56 -0.01 7.58
C GLY A 12 -1.15 -0.12 8.17
N MET A 13 -0.47 -1.25 7.96
CA MET A 13 0.87 -1.49 8.47
C MET A 13 1.91 -0.63 7.74
N GLN A 14 2.88 -0.08 8.47
CA GLN A 14 4.05 0.56 7.86
C GLN A 14 5.06 -0.49 7.42
N VAL A 15 5.47 -0.41 6.16
CA VAL A 15 6.46 -1.29 5.52
C VAL A 15 7.49 -0.44 4.79
N THR A 16 8.73 -0.91 4.68
CA THR A 16 9.74 -0.31 3.81
C THR A 16 9.81 -1.08 2.49
N PRO A 17 10.35 -0.49 1.41
CA PRO A 17 10.56 -1.22 0.15
C PRO A 17 11.38 -2.50 0.33
N GLU A 18 12.29 -2.51 1.30
CA GLU A 18 13.16 -3.64 1.62
C GLU A 18 12.46 -4.70 2.47
N SER A 19 11.52 -4.30 3.33
CA SER A 19 10.78 -5.22 4.21
C SER A 19 9.46 -5.69 3.61
N ALA A 20 9.00 -5.07 2.52
CA ALA A 20 7.75 -5.41 1.87
C ALA A 20 7.83 -6.83 1.31
N ALA A 21 6.90 -7.69 1.72
CA ALA A 21 6.82 -9.05 1.20
C ALA A 21 6.27 -9.08 -0.23
N ALA A 22 5.46 -8.08 -0.58
CA ALA A 22 4.86 -7.94 -1.90
C ALA A 22 4.69 -6.46 -2.29
N GLN A 23 4.58 -6.18 -3.58
CA GLN A 23 4.33 -4.85 -4.14
C GLN A 23 3.39 -4.93 -5.34
N SER A 24 2.64 -3.86 -5.62
CA SER A 24 1.75 -3.76 -6.79
C SER A 24 1.80 -2.37 -7.38
N ASP A 25 1.87 -2.29 -8.70
CA ASP A 25 1.88 -1.04 -9.44
C ASP A 25 0.46 -0.71 -9.91
N TYR A 26 -0.12 0.35 -9.36
CA TYR A 26 -1.47 0.79 -9.70
C TYR A 26 -1.48 2.28 -10.03
N GLN A 27 -2.01 2.64 -11.20
CA GLN A 27 -2.05 4.03 -11.71
C GLN A 27 -0.68 4.75 -11.75
N GLY A 28 0.40 3.98 -11.94
CA GLY A 28 1.77 4.52 -11.93
C GLY A 28 2.35 4.79 -10.54
N VAL A 29 1.69 4.32 -9.49
CA VAL A 29 2.17 4.35 -8.10
C VAL A 29 2.44 2.94 -7.64
N THR A 30 3.63 2.70 -7.10
CA THR A 30 4.01 1.42 -6.48
C THR A 30 3.53 1.40 -5.03
N TYR A 31 2.66 0.44 -4.71
CA TYR A 31 2.17 0.15 -3.37
C TYR A 31 2.90 -1.05 -2.80
N TYR A 32 3.20 -0.98 -1.50
CA TYR A 32 3.93 -2.01 -0.77
C TYR A 32 3.01 -2.67 0.25
N PHE A 33 3.15 -3.99 0.37
CA PHE A 33 2.30 -4.82 1.21
C PHE A 33 3.12 -5.64 2.19
N CYS A 34 2.56 -5.83 3.37
CA CYS A 34 3.20 -6.65 4.40
C CYS A 34 3.16 -8.15 4.07
N CYS A 35 2.19 -8.57 3.25
CA CYS A 35 2.07 -9.95 2.79
C CYS A 35 1.45 -10.04 1.38
N ASP A 36 1.60 -11.20 0.73
CA ASP A 36 1.02 -11.42 -0.61
C ASP A 36 -0.52 -11.49 -0.59
N ALA A 37 -1.13 -11.86 0.55
CA ALA A 37 -2.58 -11.86 0.69
C ALA A 37 -3.16 -10.44 0.63
N ASP A 38 -2.51 -9.46 1.28
CA ASP A 38 -2.90 -8.04 1.20
C ASP A 38 -2.74 -7.52 -0.23
N ARG A 39 -1.64 -7.86 -0.91
CA ARG A 39 -1.47 -7.51 -2.33
C ARG A 39 -2.62 -8.06 -3.18
N GLN A 40 -2.95 -9.34 -3.04
CA GLN A 40 -4.03 -9.95 -3.82
C GLN A 40 -5.39 -9.30 -3.55
N GLU A 41 -5.68 -8.95 -2.30
CA GLU A 41 -6.93 -8.28 -1.96
C GLU A 41 -6.97 -6.85 -2.51
N PHE A 42 -5.84 -6.14 -2.44
CA PHE A 42 -5.69 -4.85 -3.10
C PHE A 42 -5.86 -4.95 -4.61
N ASP A 43 -5.22 -5.91 -5.29
CA ASP A 43 -5.31 -6.09 -6.74
C ASP A 43 -6.75 -6.40 -7.20
N ARG A 44 -7.59 -6.99 -6.33
CA ARG A 44 -9.01 -7.24 -6.62
C ARG A 44 -9.85 -5.98 -6.61
N ASN A 45 -9.62 -5.07 -5.65
CA ASN A 45 -10.41 -3.84 -5.49
C ASN A 45 -9.56 -2.65 -5.01
N PRO A 46 -8.58 -2.20 -5.81
CA PRO A 46 -7.60 -1.21 -5.36
C PRO A 46 -8.26 0.13 -5.06
N GLU A 47 -9.25 0.53 -5.85
CA GLU A 47 -10.00 1.79 -5.68
C GLU A 47 -10.64 1.90 -4.28
N ASN A 48 -11.12 0.80 -3.70
CA ASN A 48 -11.75 0.82 -2.38
C ASN A 48 -10.74 1.17 -1.28
N TYR A 49 -9.52 0.64 -1.39
CA TYR A 49 -8.44 0.91 -0.44
C TYR A 49 -7.81 2.29 -0.65
N LEU A 50 -7.78 2.79 -1.89
CA LEU A 50 -7.23 4.12 -2.21
C LEU A 50 -8.18 5.27 -1.88
N THR A 51 -9.49 5.04 -1.96
CA THR A 51 -10.51 6.06 -1.64
C THR A 51 -10.47 6.46 -0.16
N GLN A 52 -10.04 5.57 0.73
CA GLN A 52 -9.95 5.84 2.17
C GLN A 52 -8.85 6.87 2.54
N LYS A 53 -7.90 7.17 1.64
CA LYS A 53 -6.78 8.10 1.91
C LYS A 53 -7.02 9.56 1.46
N GLN A 54 -8.18 9.92 0.91
CA GLN A 54 -8.45 11.31 0.51
C GLN A 54 -9.10 12.19 1.59
N ASN A 55 -9.28 11.72 2.82
CA ASN A 55 -10.01 12.49 3.84
C ASN A 55 -9.14 13.28 4.83
N THR A 56 -7.96 13.76 4.44
CA THR A 56 -7.26 14.76 5.27
C THR A 56 -6.40 15.68 4.40
N LEU A 57 -7.00 16.79 3.97
CA LEU A 57 -6.59 18.16 4.34
C LEU A 57 -7.59 19.14 3.70
N GLN A 58 -8.39 19.74 4.59
CA GLN A 58 -9.19 20.94 4.40
C GLN A 58 -8.27 22.15 4.15
#